data_AF-J3BH26-F1
#
_entry.id   AF-J3BH26-F1
#
_cell.length_a   1.000
_cell.length_b   1.000
_cell.length_c   1.000
_cell.angle_alpha   90.00
_cell.angle_beta   90.00
_cell.angle_gamma   90.00
#
_symmetry.space_group_name_H-M   'P 1'
#
loop_
_entity.id
_entity.type
_entity.pdbx_description
1 polymer ?
#
loop_
_entity_poly.entity_id
_entity_poly.type
_entity_poly.pdbx_seq_one_letter_code
_entity_poly.pdbx_strand_id
1 'polypeptide(L)'
;MQNWMAPSEIAGLLLMRRVPKPVPALYEWSDYRVLGVIIPDLDDVLRMKTSKLPSRASTLLPLHLRPALLAGVAIVQRAGPEMLHMLRGHMMGENKARFGSAIDEIVDCARQSRTSSQLHLI
;
A
#
# COMPACT_ATOMS: atom_id res chain seq x y z
N MET A 1 -9.63 -0.27 19.99
CA MET A 1 -9.97 -0.06 18.57
C MET A 1 -9.57 -1.31 17.82
N GLN A 2 -10.52 -1.98 17.17
CA GLN A 2 -10.23 -3.17 16.37
C GLN A 2 -9.83 -2.69 14.97
N ASN A 3 -8.57 -2.86 14.60
CA ASN A 3 -8.11 -2.53 13.26
C ASN A 3 -8.76 -3.50 12.27
N TRP A 4 -9.41 -2.98 11.22
CA TRP A 4 -10.11 -3.77 10.20
C TRP A 4 -9.16 -4.47 9.21
N MET A 5 -7.86 -4.17 9.30
CA MET A 5 -6.77 -4.76 8.51
C MET A 5 -5.48 -4.64 9.33
N ALA A 6 -4.51 -5.53 9.15
CA ALA A 6 -3.24 -5.40 9.87
C ALA A 6 -2.46 -4.17 9.35
N PRO A 7 -1.87 -3.35 10.24
CA PRO A 7 -1.08 -2.18 9.82
C PRO A 7 0.08 -2.52 8.85
N SER A 8 0.65 -3.72 8.98
CA SER A 8 1.70 -4.24 8.09
C SER A 8 1.19 -4.52 6.68
N GLU A 9 -0.05 -4.98 6.53
CA GLU A 9 -0.69 -5.22 5.24
C GLU A 9 -0.98 -3.90 4.52
N ILE A 10 -1.51 -2.91 5.25
CA ILE A 10 -1.69 -1.54 4.75
C ILE A 10 -0.35 -0.98 4.30
N ALA A 11 0.70 -1.08 5.12
CA ALA A 11 2.03 -0.62 4.75
C ALA A 11 2.54 -1.28 3.46
N GLY A 12 2.34 -2.60 3.32
CA GLY A 12 2.70 -3.35 2.13
C GLY A 12 1.98 -2.85 0.87
N LEU A 13 0.68 -2.56 0.97
CA LEU A 13 -0.12 -1.97 -0.10
C LEU A 13 0.37 -0.56 -0.46
N LEU A 14 0.65 0.28 0.53
CA LEU A 14 1.14 1.66 0.31
C LEU A 14 2.50 1.71 -0.38
N LEU A 15 3.34 0.69 -0.20
CA LEU A 15 4.65 0.57 -0.85
C LEU A 15 4.57 -0.06 -2.26
N MET A 16 3.39 -0.43 -2.76
CA MET A 16 3.23 -0.92 -4.13
C MET A 16 3.41 0.18 -5.16
N ARG A 17 4.00 -0.17 -6.31
CA ARG A 17 4.20 0.73 -7.46
C ARG A 17 2.87 1.05 -8.12
N ARG A 18 2.64 2.31 -8.48
CA ARG A 18 1.44 2.72 -9.24
C ARG A 18 1.53 2.34 -10.71
N VAL A 19 2.74 2.38 -11.28
CA VAL A 19 3.00 2.17 -12.71
C VAL A 19 3.74 0.83 -12.95
N PRO A 20 3.31 -0.01 -13.91
CA PRO A 20 3.98 -1.27 -14.23
C PRO A 20 5.36 -1.04 -14.86
N LYS A 21 6.19 -2.09 -14.88
CA LYS A 21 7.44 -2.14 -15.66
C LYS A 21 7.26 -3.13 -16.82
N PRO A 22 7.81 -2.88 -18.02
CA PRO A 22 8.52 -1.67 -18.44
C PRO A 22 7.59 -0.45 -18.50
N VAL A 23 8.18 0.72 -18.29
CA VAL A 23 7.46 1.98 -18.18
C VAL A 23 7.12 2.47 -19.59
N PRO A 24 5.90 2.95 -19.87
CA PRO A 24 5.63 3.64 -21.12
C PRO A 24 6.62 4.80 -21.28
N ALA A 25 7.26 4.93 -22.45
CA ALA A 25 8.36 5.86 -22.71
C ALA A 25 8.08 7.36 -22.43
N LEU A 26 6.82 7.70 -22.13
CA LEU A 26 6.32 9.04 -21.82
C LEU A 26 6.10 9.30 -20.32
N TYR A 27 6.43 8.35 -19.42
CA TYR A 27 6.07 8.41 -18.01
C TYR A 27 7.29 8.28 -17.09
N GLU A 28 7.86 9.39 -16.62
CA GLU A 28 9.00 9.39 -15.68
C GLU A 28 8.64 8.90 -14.25
N TRP A 29 7.38 8.54 -14.01
CA TRP A 29 6.79 8.27 -12.70
C TRP A 29 6.97 6.83 -12.21
N SER A 30 7.96 6.12 -12.75
CA SER A 30 8.11 4.69 -12.51
C SER A 30 8.22 4.36 -11.02
N ASP A 31 8.84 5.24 -10.22
CA ASP A 31 9.11 4.98 -8.81
C ASP A 31 8.00 5.41 -7.86
N TYR A 32 6.93 6.02 -8.38
CA TYR A 32 5.82 6.49 -7.56
C TYR A 32 5.05 5.33 -6.92
N ARG A 33 4.85 5.46 -5.61
CA ARG A 33 4.13 4.46 -4.80
C ARG A 33 2.74 4.96 -4.45
N VAL A 34 1.88 4.04 -4.02
CA VAL A 34 0.55 4.38 -3.52
C VAL A 34 0.64 5.37 -2.34
N LEU A 35 1.69 5.27 -1.52
CA LEU A 35 1.96 6.19 -0.42
C LEU A 35 2.00 7.67 -0.85
N GLY A 36 2.53 7.98 -2.04
CA GLY A 36 2.59 9.35 -2.56
C GLY A 36 1.23 9.93 -2.99
N VAL A 37 0.17 9.12 -3.05
CA VAL A 37 -1.22 9.62 -3.19
C VAL A 37 -1.71 10.23 -1.88
N ILE A 38 -1.30 9.65 -0.75
CA ILE A 38 -1.81 10.02 0.59
C ILE A 38 -0.96 11.10 1.22
N ILE A 39 0.35 11.00 1.06
CA ILE A 39 1.31 11.97 1.58
C ILE A 39 1.65 12.94 0.44
N PRO A 40 1.10 14.16 0.44
CA PRO A 40 1.38 15.14 -0.62
C PRO A 40 2.87 15.43 -0.70
N ASP A 41 3.34 15.75 -1.90
CA ASP A 41 4.73 16.11 -2.24
C ASP A 41 5.79 15.02 -1.95
N LEU A 42 5.39 13.86 -1.42
CA LEU A 42 6.32 12.77 -1.09
C LEU A 42 7.06 12.27 -2.34
N ASP A 43 6.34 12.10 -3.44
CA ASP A 43 6.91 11.65 -4.71
C ASP A 43 7.95 12.66 -5.25
N ASP A 44 7.69 13.96 -5.12
CA ASP A 44 8.61 15.02 -5.54
C ASP A 44 9.86 15.09 -4.65
N VAL A 45 9.70 14.97 -3.33
CA VAL A 45 10.82 14.93 -2.38
C VAL A 45 11.72 13.71 -2.64
N LEU A 46 11.13 12.55 -2.94
CA LEU A 46 11.88 11.34 -3.26
C LEU A 46 12.62 11.45 -4.57
N ARG A 47 12.02 12.10 -5.57
CA ARG A 47 12.67 12.43 -6.85
C ARG A 47 13.87 13.34 -6.61
N MET A 48 13.69 14.42 -5.85
CA MET A 48 14.75 15.38 -5.53
C MET A 48 15.95 14.74 -4.81
N LYS A 49 15.71 13.77 -3.93
CA LYS A 49 16.76 13.09 -3.16
C LYS A 49 17.40 11.89 -3.90
N THR A 50 16.98 11.60 -5.13
CA THR A 50 17.37 10.38 -5.88
C THR A 50 17.17 9.09 -5.06
N SER A 51 16.27 9.15 -4.07
CA SER A 51 16.06 8.08 -3.11
C SER A 51 14.92 7.20 -3.62
N LYS A 52 15.19 5.92 -3.87
CA LYS A 52 14.15 4.98 -4.25
C LYS A 52 13.36 4.56 -3.02
N LEU A 53 12.04 4.69 -3.08
CA LEU A 53 11.17 3.99 -2.13
C LEU A 53 11.43 2.49 -2.25
N PRO A 54 11.69 1.79 -1.14
CA PRO A 54 11.84 0.35 -1.17
C PRO A 54 10.60 -0.35 -1.75
N SER A 55 10.82 -1.51 -2.34
CA SER A 55 9.73 -2.39 -2.75
C SER A 55 9.03 -2.97 -1.51
N ARG A 56 7.79 -3.45 -1.66
CA ARG A 56 7.09 -4.26 -0.65
C ARG A 56 7.96 -5.40 -0.09
N ALA A 57 8.91 -5.91 -0.88
CA ALA A 57 9.86 -6.97 -0.50
C ALA A 57 11.11 -6.49 0.28
N SER A 58 11.33 -5.18 0.40
CA SER A 58 12.49 -4.63 1.09
C SER A 58 12.13 -4.33 2.55
N THR A 59 12.76 -5.05 3.47
CA THR A 59 12.52 -5.02 4.92
C THR A 59 12.95 -3.74 5.63
N LEU A 60 13.73 -2.87 4.99
CA LEU A 60 14.31 -1.68 5.63
C LEU A 60 13.88 -0.40 4.91
N LEU A 61 12.83 0.24 5.44
CA LEU A 61 12.48 1.60 5.03
C LEU A 61 13.51 2.60 5.60
N PRO A 62 14.08 3.51 4.77
CA PRO A 62 14.94 4.58 5.25
C PRO A 62 14.29 5.33 6.41
N LEU A 63 15.07 5.63 7.46
CA LEU A 63 14.56 6.22 8.70
C LEU A 63 13.71 7.47 8.46
N HIS A 64 14.13 8.32 7.52
CA HIS A 64 13.45 9.58 7.18
C HIS A 64 12.08 9.38 6.47
N LEU A 65 11.77 8.19 5.96
CA LEU A 65 10.49 7.87 5.31
C LEU A 65 9.52 7.16 6.25
N ARG A 66 9.97 6.70 7.42
CA ARG A 66 9.13 5.99 8.39
C ARG A 66 7.97 6.86 8.90
N PRO A 67 8.14 8.15 9.20
CA PRO A 67 7.02 9.00 9.60
C PRO A 67 5.93 9.08 8.52
N ALA A 68 6.32 9.21 7.24
CA ALA A 68 5.38 9.25 6.12
C ALA A 68 4.61 7.93 5.98
N LEU A 69 5.29 6.78 6.07
CA LEU A 69 4.63 5.48 6.03
C LEU A 69 3.67 5.27 7.20
N LEU A 70 4.09 5.61 8.42
CA LEU A 70 3.24 5.50 9.62
C LEU A 70 2.02 6.41 9.52
N ALA A 71 2.18 7.64 9.02
CA ALA A 71 1.07 8.56 8.78
C ALA A 71 0.11 7.99 7.73
N GLY A 72 0.62 7.48 6.61
CA GLY A 72 -0.18 6.85 5.57
C GLY A 72 -0.98 5.66 6.09
N VAL A 73 -0.35 4.79 6.89
CA VAL A 73 -1.01 3.65 7.53
C VAL A 73 -2.11 4.12 8.47
N ALA A 74 -1.85 5.11 9.33
CA ALA A 74 -2.85 5.64 10.25
C ALA A 74 -4.04 6.27 9.53
N ILE A 75 -3.81 6.99 8.42
CA ILE A 75 -4.86 7.59 7.59
C ILE A 75 -5.74 6.51 6.98
N VAL A 76 -5.16 5.49 6.33
CA VAL A 76 -5.94 4.38 5.74
C VAL A 76 -6.68 3.61 6.83
N GLN A 77 -6.02 3.30 7.94
CA GLN A 77 -6.61 2.57 9.06
C GLN A 77 -7.85 3.29 9.60
N ARG A 78 -7.80 4.62 9.70
CA ARG A 78 -8.92 5.46 10.15
C ARG A 78 -9.99 5.64 9.09
N ALA A 79 -9.62 5.79 7.83
CA ALA A 79 -10.54 6.05 6.72
C ALA A 79 -11.35 4.82 6.32
N GLY A 80 -10.80 3.61 6.49
CA GLY A 80 -11.50 2.37 6.16
C GLY A 80 -11.15 1.79 4.78
N PRO A 81 -11.79 0.68 4.40
CA PRO A 81 -11.55 -0.01 3.13
C PRO A 81 -11.87 0.85 1.89
N GLU A 82 -12.74 1.84 2.01
CA GLU A 82 -13.09 2.80 0.95
C GLU A 82 -11.86 3.55 0.44
N MET A 83 -10.92 3.86 1.35
CA MET A 83 -9.65 4.49 1.01
C MET A 83 -8.83 3.60 0.07
N LEU A 84 -8.81 2.28 0.29
CA LEU A 84 -8.09 1.36 -0.60
C LEU A 84 -8.73 1.28 -1.99
N HIS A 85 -10.06 1.33 -2.07
CA HIS A 85 -10.77 1.40 -3.36
C HIS A 85 -10.45 2.69 -4.12
N MET A 86 -10.39 3.83 -3.42
CA MET A 86 -9.96 5.10 -4.01
C MET A 86 -8.51 5.02 -4.50
N LEU A 87 -7.59 4.49 -3.69
CA LEU A 87 -6.17 4.33 -4.05
C LEU A 87 -5.96 3.42 -5.27
N ARG A 88 -6.79 2.38 -5.45
CA ARG A 88 -6.79 1.54 -6.65
C ARG A 88 -7.06 2.36 -7.92
N GLY A 89 -7.85 3.43 -7.83
CA GLY A 89 -8.10 4.38 -8.93
C GLY A 89 -6.83 5.09 -9.41
N HIS A 90 -5.85 5.26 -8.54
CA HIS A 90 -4.56 5.89 -8.84
C HIS A 90 -3.50 4.92 -9.37
N MET A 91 -3.86 3.65 -9.61
CA MET A 91 -2.96 2.63 -10.13
C MET A 91 -3.23 2.36 -11.62
N MET A 92 -2.20 1.86 -12.31
CA MET A 92 -2.22 1.66 -13.75
C MET A 92 -1.90 0.22 -14.15
N GLY A 93 -2.53 -0.25 -15.23
CA GLY A 93 -2.23 -1.52 -15.88
C GLY A 93 -2.25 -2.73 -14.92
N GLU A 94 -1.27 -3.61 -15.07
CA GLU A 94 -1.14 -4.83 -14.27
C GLU A 94 -1.06 -4.54 -12.75
N ASN A 95 -0.41 -3.46 -12.34
CA ASN A 95 -0.31 -3.12 -10.91
C ASN A 95 -1.67 -2.78 -10.30
N LYS A 96 -2.60 -2.22 -11.07
CA LYS A 96 -3.99 -2.00 -10.62
C LYS A 96 -4.72 -3.32 -10.35
N ALA A 97 -4.50 -4.33 -11.18
CA ALA A 97 -5.05 -5.67 -10.98
C ALA A 97 -4.41 -6.33 -9.74
N ARG A 98 -3.08 -6.33 -9.65
CA ARG A 98 -2.34 -6.89 -8.50
C ARG A 98 -2.69 -6.26 -7.17
N PHE A 99 -2.94 -4.96 -7.14
CA PHE A 99 -3.39 -4.27 -5.92
C PHE A 99 -4.80 -4.67 -5.53
N GLY A 100 -5.71 -4.82 -6.50
CA GLY A 100 -7.05 -5.36 -6.26
C GLY A 100 -6.98 -6.76 -5.67
N SER A 101 -6.26 -7.68 -6.32
CA SER A 101 -6.08 -9.06 -5.84
C SER A 101 -5.46 -9.10 -4.45
N ALA A 102 -4.46 -8.27 -4.16
CA ALA A 102 -3.86 -8.21 -2.83
C ALA A 102 -4.86 -7.77 -1.75
N ILE A 103 -5.79 -6.85 -2.05
CA ILE A 103 -6.85 -6.47 -1.12
C ILE A 103 -7.80 -7.64 -0.89
N ASP A 104 -8.23 -8.31 -1.96
CA ASP A 104 -9.17 -9.42 -1.89
C ASP A 104 -8.57 -10.59 -1.09
N GLU A 105 -7.30 -10.94 -1.33
CA GLU A 105 -6.55 -11.96 -0.59
C GLU A 105 -6.50 -11.65 0.92
N ILE A 106 -6.18 -10.41 1.30
CA ILE A 106 -6.11 -10.01 2.71
C ILE A 106 -7.49 -10.11 3.37
N VAL A 107 -8.54 -9.66 2.68
CA VAL A 107 -9.91 -9.72 3.18
C VAL A 107 -10.36 -11.17 3.36
N ASP A 108 -10.04 -12.05 2.42
CA ASP A 108 -10.38 -13.46 2.51
C ASP A 108 -9.58 -14.20 3.58
N CYS A 109 -8.29 -13.90 3.76
CA CYS A 109 -7.50 -14.39 4.88
C CYS A 109 -8.06 -13.94 6.24
N ALA A 110 -8.49 -12.68 6.36
CA ALA A 110 -9.10 -12.15 7.58
C ALA A 110 -10.47 -12.80 7.88
N ARG A 111 -11.22 -13.21 6.85
CA ARG A 111 -12.47 -13.99 7.03
C ARG A 111 -12.18 -15.40 7.52
N GLN A 112 -11.21 -16.09 6.90
CA GLN A 112 -10.86 -17.47 7.25
C GLN A 112 -10.25 -17.59 8.66
N SER A 113 -9.45 -16.61 9.10
CA SER A 113 -8.90 -16.62 10.46
C SER A 113 -10.01 -16.45 11.52
N ARG A 114 -11.05 -15.64 11.24
CA ARG A 114 -12.21 -15.48 12.11
C ARG A 114 -13.07 -16.74 12.18
N THR A 115 -13.33 -17.41 11.05
CA THR A 115 -14.11 -18.66 11.05
C THR A 115 -13.34 -19.80 11.74
N SER A 116 -12.02 -19.89 11.56
CA SER A 116 -11.18 -20.87 12.28
C SER A 116 -11.14 -20.60 13.79
N SER A 117 -11.06 -19.34 14.20
CA SER A 117 -11.09 -18.98 15.64
C SER A 117 -12.42 -19.31 16.31
N GLN A 118 -13.53 -19.31 15.56
CA GLN A 118 -14.85 -19.72 16.07
C GLN A 118 -15.00 -21.24 16.19
N LEU A 119 -14.27 -22.03 15.40
CA LEU A 119 -14.34 -23.50 15.44
C LEU A 119 -13.51 -24.12 16.58
N HIS A 120 -12.57 -23.39 17.17
CA HIS A 120 -11.77 -23.86 18.32
C HIS A 120 -12.40 -23.53 19.70
N LEU A 121 -13.65 -23.07 19.73
CA LEU A 121 -14.37 -22.66 20.94
C LEU A 121 -15.51 -23.61 21.35
N ILE A 122 -15.49 -24.86 20.87
CA ILE A 122 -16.49 -25.90 21.18
C ILE A 122 -15.81 -27.04 21.93
#